data_AF-A0A6B2RWQ9-F1
#
_entry.id   AF-A0A6B2RWQ9-F1
#
_cell.length_a   1.000
_cell.length_b   1.000
_cell.length_c   1.000
_cell.angle_alpha   90.00
_cell.angle_beta   90.00
_cell.angle_gamma   90.00
#
_symmetry.space_group_name_H-M   'P 1'
#
loop_
_entity.id
_entity.type
_entity.pdbx_description
1 polymer ?
#
loop_
_entity_poly.entity_id
_entity_poly.type
_entity_poly.pdbx_seq_one_letter_code
_entity_poly.pdbx_strand_id
1 'polypeptide(L)'
;MGILHAIRIQKLVTDARRAHAQGDGTFGASIDIDPRGMARIRNPMKKIRKEIDLVVRSVEDVGWECVGVHEFMYSINMEFVRAG
;
A
#
# COMPACT_ATOMS: atom_id res chain seq x y z
N MET A 1 -7.30 -9.06 12.66
CA MET A 1 -7.11 -7.61 12.46
C MET A 1 -5.73 -7.39 11.85
N GLY A 2 -5.71 -6.97 10.57
CA GLY A 2 -4.52 -6.74 9.74
C GLY A 2 -3.69 -5.55 10.20
N ILE A 3 -2.60 -5.24 9.51
CA ILE A 3 -1.89 -3.95 9.69
C ILE A 3 -2.69 -2.84 8.99
N LEU A 4 -3.37 -3.15 7.87
CA LEU A 4 -4.41 -2.29 7.30
C LEU A 4 -5.82 -2.72 7.70
N HIS A 5 -6.67 -1.71 7.88
CA HIS A 5 -8.12 -1.88 8.00
C HIS A 5 -8.77 -1.70 6.62
N ALA A 6 -9.89 -2.38 6.36
CA ALA A 6 -10.61 -2.27 5.09
C ALA A 6 -10.97 -0.82 4.69
N ILE A 7 -11.31 0.02 5.68
CA ILE A 7 -11.58 1.45 5.48
C ILE A 7 -10.32 2.19 4.95
N ARG A 8 -9.12 1.83 5.43
CA ARG A 8 -7.85 2.40 4.94
C ARG A 8 -7.59 2.00 3.49
N ILE A 9 -7.86 0.76 3.11
CA ILE A 9 -7.75 0.29 1.71
C ILE A 9 -8.72 1.06 0.80
N GLN A 10 -10.00 1.18 1.19
CA GLN A 10 -10.99 1.88 0.38
C GLN A 10 -10.62 3.35 0.16
N LYS A 11 -10.12 4.02 1.21
CA LYS A 11 -9.61 5.39 1.09
C LYS A 11 -8.43 5.45 0.13
N LEU A 12 -7.44 4.56 0.28
CA LEU A 12 -6.27 4.50 -0.60
C LEU A 12 -6.66 4.33 -2.07
N VAL A 13 -7.58 3.41 -2.38
CA VAL A 13 -8.07 3.19 -3.75
C VAL A 13 -8.82 4.42 -4.27
N THR A 14 -9.58 5.10 -3.43
CA THR A 14 -10.29 6.33 -3.80
C THR A 14 -9.29 7.45 -4.14
N ASP A 15 -8.25 7.61 -3.32
CA ASP A 15 -7.19 8.60 -3.54
C ASP A 15 -6.40 8.28 -4.82
N ALA A 16 -6.07 7.00 -5.05
CA ALA A 16 -5.41 6.53 -6.27
C ALA A 16 -6.26 6.80 -7.53
N ARG A 17 -7.57 6.54 -7.47
CA ARG A 17 -8.50 6.84 -8.57
C ARG A 17 -8.57 8.32 -8.86
N ARG A 18 -8.61 9.15 -7.82
CA ARG A 18 -8.65 10.61 -7.96
C ARG A 18 -7.37 11.13 -8.62
N ALA A 19 -6.19 10.72 -8.13
CA ALA A 19 -4.91 11.10 -8.71
C ALA A 19 -4.82 10.67 -10.19
N HIS A 20 -5.27 9.44 -10.49
CA HIS A 20 -5.29 8.95 -11.85
C HIS A 20 -6.21 9.82 -12.74
N ALA A 21 -7.43 10.10 -12.30
CA ALA A 21 -8.37 10.95 -13.02
C ALA A 21 -7.87 12.40 -13.21
N GLN A 22 -7.01 12.90 -12.32
CA GLN A 22 -6.44 14.25 -12.39
C GLN A 22 -5.28 14.38 -13.40
N GLY A 23 -4.75 13.26 -13.90
CA GLY A 23 -3.61 13.30 -14.82
C GLY A 23 -2.25 13.15 -14.13
N ASP A 24 -2.21 12.81 -12.84
CA ASP A 24 -0.94 12.66 -12.11
C ASP A 24 -0.07 11.56 -12.72
N GLY A 25 1.24 11.80 -12.80
CA GLY A 25 2.21 10.85 -13.36
C GLY A 25 2.68 9.77 -12.37
N THR A 26 2.54 10.04 -11.07
CA THR A 26 3.01 9.17 -9.98
C THR A 26 2.02 9.16 -8.84
N PHE A 27 1.95 8.05 -8.10
CA PHE A 27 1.17 7.91 -6.88
C PHE A 27 2.00 7.22 -5.80
N GLY A 28 1.87 7.69 -4.56
CA GLY A 28 2.56 7.13 -3.41
C GLY A 28 1.58 6.54 -2.40
N ALA A 29 1.87 5.35 -1.88
CA ALA A 29 1.14 4.74 -0.78
C ALA A 29 2.09 4.41 0.38
N SER A 30 1.59 4.46 1.61
CA SER A 30 2.37 4.08 2.78
C SER A 30 1.54 3.22 3.75
N ILE A 31 2.17 2.21 4.32
CA ILE A 31 1.61 1.33 5.35
C ILE A 31 2.43 1.53 6.64
N ASP A 32 1.79 2.03 7.68
CA ASP A 32 2.41 2.05 9.01
C ASP A 32 2.44 0.65 9.63
N ILE A 33 3.60 0.25 10.10
CA ILE A 33 3.83 -0.97 10.88
C ILE A 33 3.70 -0.62 12.36
N ASP A 34 2.74 -1.23 13.06
CA ASP A 34 2.70 -1.18 14.53
C ASP A 34 3.68 -2.21 15.12
N PRO A 35 4.81 -1.79 15.72
CA PRO A 35 5.82 -2.71 16.23
C PRO A 35 5.29 -3.58 17.38
N ARG A 36 4.37 -3.04 18.19
CA ARG A 36 3.77 -3.76 19.33
C ARG A 36 2.77 -4.80 18.84
N GLY A 37 1.96 -4.43 17.84
CA GLY A 37 1.08 -5.35 17.14
C GLY A 37 1.86 -6.49 16.49
N MET A 38 3.02 -6.18 15.91
CA MET A 38 3.88 -7.14 15.20
C MET A 38 4.61 -8.13 16.10
N ALA A 39 5.03 -7.71 17.30
CA ALA A 39 5.67 -8.59 18.28
C ALA A 39 4.81 -9.80 18.69
N ARG A 40 3.48 -9.70 18.53
CA ARG A 40 2.52 -10.77 18.87
C ARG A 40 2.22 -11.70 17.70
N ILE A 41 2.81 -11.47 16.53
CA ILE A 41 2.51 -12.21 15.30
C ILE A 41 3.57 -13.27 15.09
N ARG A 42 3.14 -14.53 14.94
CA ARG A 42 4.04 -15.67 14.72
C ARG A 42 4.98 -15.51 13.51
N ASN A 43 4.51 -14.85 12.46
CA ASN A 43 5.33 -14.54 11.28
C ASN A 43 4.99 -13.12 10.77
N PRO A 44 5.67 -12.08 11.31
CA PRO A 44 5.40 -10.69 10.98
C PRO A 44 5.66 -10.38 9.50
N MET A 45 6.75 -10.90 8.94
CA MET A 45 7.12 -10.69 7.54
C MET A 45 6.09 -11.23 6.56
N LYS A 46 5.53 -12.42 6.83
CA LYS A 46 4.45 -12.98 6.00
C LYS A 46 3.20 -12.11 6.03
N LYS A 47 2.91 -11.48 7.16
CA LYS A 47 1.77 -10.56 7.27
C LYS A 47 2.02 -9.28 6.51
N ILE A 48 3.18 -8.64 6.71
CA ILE A 48 3.64 -7.48 5.93
C ILE A 48 3.47 -7.74 4.43
N ARG A 49 4.01 -8.87 3.94
CA ARG A 49 3.95 -9.22 2.52
C ARG A 49 2.51 -9.27 1.99
N LYS A 50 1.60 -9.90 2.73
CA LYS A 50 0.18 -9.95 2.34
C LYS A 50 -0.48 -8.57 2.27
N GLU A 51 -0.09 -7.67 3.16
CA GLU A 51 -0.63 -6.30 3.19
C GLU A 51 -0.08 -5.48 2.02
N ILE A 52 1.21 -5.61 1.70
CA ILE A 52 1.81 -5.04 0.49
C ILE A 52 1.11 -5.58 -0.76
N ASP A 53 0.98 -6.90 -0.89
CA ASP A 53 0.34 -7.55 -2.05
C ASP A 53 -1.11 -7.05 -2.22
N LEU A 54 -1.84 -6.84 -1.13
CA LEU A 54 -3.20 -6.31 -1.15
C LEU A 54 -3.22 -4.86 -1.65
N VAL A 55 -2.34 -4.00 -1.14
CA VAL A 55 -2.26 -2.60 -1.56
C VAL A 55 -1.88 -2.50 -3.02
N VAL A 56 -0.80 -3.18 -3.43
CA VAL A 56 -0.29 -3.17 -4.80
C VAL A 56 -1.39 -3.56 -5.77
N ARG A 57 -2.04 -4.72 -5.59
CA ARG A 57 -3.13 -5.17 -6.46
C ARG A 57 -4.29 -4.19 -6.52
N SER A 58 -4.70 -3.65 -5.38
CA SER A 58 -5.85 -2.72 -5.33
C SER A 58 -5.57 -1.41 -6.05
N VAL A 59 -4.31 -0.96 -6.08
CA VAL A 59 -3.88 0.27 -6.75
C VAL A 59 -3.61 -0.02 -8.24
N GLU A 60 -3.05 -1.17 -8.58
CA GLU A 60 -2.87 -1.60 -9.97
C GLU A 60 -4.19 -1.76 -10.72
N ASP A 61 -5.23 -2.29 -10.07
CA ASP A 61 -6.60 -2.38 -10.61
C ASP A 61 -7.19 -1.00 -11.03
N VAL A 62 -6.61 0.11 -10.56
CA VAL A 62 -7.01 1.47 -10.94
C VAL A 62 -6.32 1.97 -12.22
N GLY A 63 -5.24 1.33 -12.66
CA GLY A 63 -4.41 1.76 -13.80
C GLY A 63 -3.04 2.31 -13.38
N TRP A 64 -2.54 1.91 -12.22
CA TRP A 64 -1.19 2.20 -11.77
C TRP A 64 -0.28 0.97 -11.92
N GLU A 65 1.03 1.16 -11.91
CA GLU A 65 2.04 0.09 -11.93
C GLU A 65 3.01 0.32 -10.76
N CYS A 66 3.22 -0.69 -9.92
CA CYS A 66 4.14 -0.58 -8.80
C CYS A 66 5.60 -0.69 -9.27
N VAL A 67 6.39 0.36 -9.03
CA VAL A 67 7.80 0.42 -9.46
C VAL A 67 8.78 0.26 -8.30
N GLY A 68 8.31 0.38 -7.06
CA GLY A 68 9.17 0.28 -5.90
C GLY A 68 8.41 0.04 -4.60
N VAL A 69 8.99 -0.81 -3.75
CA VAL A 69 8.57 -1.00 -2.36
C VAL A 69 9.80 -0.83 -1.49
N HIS A 70 9.75 0.11 -0.56
CA HIS A 70 10.87 0.43 0.32
C HIS A 70 10.41 0.61 1.76
N GLU A 71 11.22 0.12 2.69
CA GLU A 71 10.99 0.30 4.13
C GLU A 71 11.60 1.61 4.59
N PHE A 72 10.87 2.36 5.42
CA PHE A 72 11.35 3.58 6.04
C PHE A 72 10.88 3.63 7.50
N MET A 73 11.80 3.48 8.44
CA MET A 73 11.49 3.38 9.87
C MET A 73 10.44 2.30 10.18
N TYR A 74 9.24 2.71 10.61
CA TYR A 74 8.11 1.83 10.90
C TYR A 74 7.03 1.94 9.83
N SER A 75 7.39 2.27 8.59
CA SER A 75 6.47 2.28 7.47
C SER A 75 7.03 1.59 6.24
N ILE A 76 6.13 1.14 5.38
CA ILE A 76 6.45 0.58 4.06
C ILE A 76 5.83 1.50 3.04
N ASN A 77 6.68 2.14 2.27
CA ASN A 77 6.30 3.03 1.20
C ASN A 77 6.31 2.27 -0.13
N MET A 78 5.34 2.59 -0.97
CA MET A 78 5.17 2.02 -2.30
C MET A 78 5.02 3.16 -3.29
N GLU A 79 5.77 3.08 -4.37
CA GLU A 79 5.75 4.04 -5.47
C GLU A 79 5.11 3.41 -6.68
N PHE A 80 4.26 4.20 -7.32
CA PHE A 80 3.52 3.80 -8.50
C PHE A 80 3.64 4.84 -9.61
N VAL A 81 3.68 4.37 -10.84
CA VAL A 81 3.57 5.18 -12.06
C VAL A 81 2.30 4.81 -12.80
N ARG A 82 1.84 5.65 -13.73
CA ARG A 82 0.67 5.26 -14.56
C ARG A 82 1.03 4.06 -15.42
N ALA A 83 0.13 3.08 -15.48
CA ALA A 83 0.20 2.04 -16.49
C ALA A 83 -0.05 2.68 -17.87
N GLY A 84 0.83 2.39 -18.83
CA GLY A 84 0.75 2.88 -20.21
C GLY A 84 -0.32 2.20 -21.05
#